data_AF-A0A937Q073-F1
#
_entry.id   AF-A0A937Q073-F1
#
_cell.length_a   1.000
_cell.length_b   1.000
_cell.length_c   1.000
_cell.angle_alpha   90.00
_cell.angle_beta   90.00
_cell.angle_gamma   90.00
#
_symmetry.space_group_name_H-M   'P 1'
#
loop_
_entity.id
_entity.type
_entity.pdbx_description
1 polymer ?
#
loop_
_entity_poly.entity_id
_entity_poly.type
_entity_poly.pdbx_seq_one_letter_code
_entity_poly.pdbx_strand_id
1 'polypeptide(L)'
;YEFEDTARKISLYRDIVIPKTREMVLASETAYQAATIDFLSLLDAQNKLLKYELFYERALAENAQKLAKLERIAGASLPTIGSDPGSQGNRQTKTKEDNAGE
;
A
#
# COMPACT_ATOMS: atom_id res chain seq x y z
N TYR A 1 -6.40 17.01 -9.23
CA TYR A 1 -5.02 16.82 -9.72
C TYR A 1 -4.15 16.05 -8.72
N GLU A 2 -3.94 16.49 -7.47
CA GLU A 2 -3.03 15.83 -6.49
C GLU A 2 -3.36 14.39 -6.03
N PHE A 3 -4.62 13.94 -6.16
CA PHE A 3 -5.05 12.60 -5.75
C PHE A 3 -4.80 11.54 -6.84
N GLU A 4 -5.03 11.91 -8.09
CA GLU A 4 -4.74 11.05 -9.25
C GLU A 4 -3.24 10.83 -9.41
N ASP A 5 -2.43 11.84 -9.05
CA ASP A 5 -0.97 11.75 -9.10
C ASP A 5 -0.42 10.74 -8.08
N THR A 6 -0.95 10.71 -6.85
CA THR A 6 -0.53 9.72 -5.85
C THR A 6 -0.94 8.30 -6.23
N ALA A 7 -2.14 8.11 -6.78
CA ALA A 7 -2.58 6.81 -7.29
C ALA A 7 -1.67 6.31 -8.43
N ARG A 8 -1.31 7.18 -9.37
CA ARG A 8 -0.38 6.87 -10.47
C ARG A 8 1.02 6.55 -9.97
N LYS A 9 1.50 7.26 -8.95
CA LYS A 9 2.80 7.01 -8.32
C LYS A 9 2.85 5.65 -7.62
N ILE A 10 1.77 5.26 -6.95
CA ILE A 10 1.61 3.94 -6.33
C ILE A 10 1.69 2.83 -7.38
N SER A 11 0.96 2.94 -8.50
CA SER A 11 1.01 1.93 -9.56
C SER A 11 2.39 1.86 -10.20
N LEU A 12 3.04 3.01 -10.44
CA LEU A 12 4.40 3.05 -10.99
C LEU A 12 5.41 2.29 -10.11
N TYR A 13 5.38 2.50 -8.79
CA TYR A 13 6.29 1.80 -7.89
C TYR A 13 6.01 0.29 -7.87
N ARG A 14 4.74 -0.10 -7.74
CA ARG A 14 4.32 -1.51 -7.66
C ARG A 14 4.63 -2.27 -8.95
N ASP A 15 4.28 -1.69 -10.08
CA ASP A 15 4.21 -2.43 -11.35
C ASP A 15 5.52 -2.37 -12.14
N ILE A 16 6.36 -1.35 -11.89
CA ILE A 16 7.57 -1.11 -12.71
C ILE A 16 8.83 -1.02 -11.85
N VAL A 17 8.86 -0.12 -10.86
CA VAL A 17 10.12 0.21 -10.16
C VAL A 17 10.58 -0.92 -9.24
N ILE A 18 9.69 -1.46 -8.40
CA ILE A 18 10.03 -2.55 -7.48
C ILE A 18 10.44 -3.81 -8.24
N PRO A 19 9.68 -4.30 -9.25
CA PRO A 19 10.08 -5.45 -10.05
C PRO A 19 11.45 -5.27 -10.70
N LYS A 20 11.70 -4.11 -11.34
CA LYS A 20 12.98 -3.83 -11.99
C LYS A 20 14.14 -3.77 -11.00
N THR A 21 13.91 -3.23 -9.80
CA THR A 21 14.96 -3.18 -8.77
C THR A 21 15.23 -4.56 -8.20
N ARG A 22 14.22 -5.44 -8.12
CA ARG A 22 14.40 -6.85 -7.75
C ARG A 22 15.25 -7.60 -8.78
N GLU A 23 14.99 -7.39 -10.07
CA GLU A 23 15.83 -7.96 -11.14
C GLU A 23 17.28 -7.47 -11.04
N MET A 24 17.48 -6.19 -10.72
CA MET A 24 18.81 -5.62 -10.50
C MET A 24 19.53 -6.30 -9.33
N VAL A 25 18.84 -6.58 -8.21
CA VAL A 25 19.42 -7.32 -7.08
C VAL A 25 19.84 -8.73 -7.49
N LEU A 26 19.00 -9.45 -8.25
CA LEU A 26 19.32 -10.80 -8.75
C LEU A 26 20.56 -10.79 -9.67
N ALA A 27 20.65 -9.79 -10.56
CA ALA A 27 21.82 -9.60 -11.41
C ALA A 27 23.08 -9.29 -10.60
N SER A 28 22.98 -8.41 -9.60
CA SER A 28 24.08 -8.10 -8.69
C SER A 28 24.51 -9.30 -7.86
N GLU A 29 23.57 -10.14 -7.41
CA GLU A 29 23.90 -11.36 -6.66
C GLU A 29 24.69 -12.34 -7.53
N THR A 30 24.25 -12.55 -8.77
CA THR A 30 24.97 -13.39 -9.75
C THR A 30 26.37 -12.83 -10.04
N ALA A 31 26.48 -11.51 -10.22
CA ALA A 31 27.74 -10.83 -10.49
C ALA A 31 28.72 -10.92 -9.30
N TYR A 32 28.20 -10.83 -8.08
CA TYR A 32 28.99 -10.98 -6.86
C TYR A 32 29.50 -12.41 -6.68
N GLN A 33 28.65 -13.41 -6.91
CA GLN A 33 29.04 -14.83 -6.89
C GLN A 33 30.11 -15.15 -7.95
N ALA A 34 30.08 -14.47 -9.10
CA ALA A 34 31.09 -14.56 -10.13
C ALA A 34 32.35 -13.71 -9.87
N ALA A 35 32.46 -13.05 -8.71
CA ALA A 35 33.54 -12.14 -8.33
C ALA A 35 33.75 -10.96 -9.31
N THR A 36 32.70 -10.56 -10.04
CA THR A 36 32.75 -9.47 -11.02
C THR A 36 32.40 -8.10 -10.42
N ILE A 37 31.72 -8.09 -9.27
CA ILE A 37 31.46 -6.90 -8.46
C ILE A 37 31.86 -7.16 -7.01
N ASP A 38 32.09 -6.09 -6.25
CA ASP A 38 32.35 -6.20 -4.81
C ASP A 38 31.05 -6.34 -3.99
N PHE A 39 31.21 -6.69 -2.70
CA PHE A 39 30.10 -6.84 -1.78
C PHE A 39 29.31 -5.52 -1.57
N LEU A 40 30.01 -4.37 -1.60
CA LEU A 40 29.36 -3.07 -1.41
C LEU A 40 28.41 -2.72 -2.56
N SER A 41 28.74 -3.14 -3.79
CA SER A 41 27.89 -2.97 -4.97
C SER A 41 26.62 -3.82 -4.87
N LEU A 42 26.73 -5.07 -4.37
CA LEU A 42 25.57 -5.90 -4.07
C LEU A 42 24.70 -5.29 -2.97
N LEU A 43 25.32 -4.78 -1.90
CA LEU A 43 24.60 -4.14 -0.80
C LEU A 43 23.88 -2.86 -1.26
N ASP A 44 24.49 -2.06 -2.13
CA ASP A 44 23.85 -0.88 -2.72
C ASP A 44 22.60 -1.27 -3.54
N ALA A 45 22.67 -2.35 -4.30
CA ALA A 45 21.51 -2.86 -5.04
C ALA A 45 20.37 -3.28 -4.09
N GLN A 46 20.68 -3.97 -3.00
CA GLN A 46 19.70 -4.36 -1.98
C GLN A 46 19.11 -3.14 -1.26
N ASN A 47 19.95 -2.16 -0.90
CA ASN A 47 19.50 -0.91 -0.28
C ASN A 47 18.56 -0.12 -1.22
N LYS A 48 18.84 -0.11 -2.53
CA LYS A 48 17.95 0.51 -3.52
C LYS A 48 16.59 -0.18 -3.54
N LEU A 49 16.54 -1.52 -3.51
CA LEU A 49 15.26 -2.26 -3.45
C LEU A 49 14.47 -1.86 -2.22
N LEU A 50 15.08 -1.93 -1.03
CA LEU A 50 14.43 -1.57 0.23
C LEU A 50 13.92 -0.12 0.23
N LYS A 51 14.69 0.80 -0.35
CA LYS A 51 14.29 2.21 -0.48
C LYS A 51 13.05 2.38 -1.34
N TYR A 52 12.95 1.67 -2.46
CA TYR A 52 11.76 1.77 -3.32
C TYR A 52 10.53 1.10 -2.72
N GLU A 53 10.69 -0.02 -2.01
CA GLU A 53 9.61 -0.62 -1.21
C GLU A 53 9.12 0.35 -0.13
N LEU A 54 10.02 1.04 0.57
CA LEU A 54 9.64 2.07 1.54
C LEU A 54 8.91 3.26 0.90
N PHE A 55 9.31 3.67 -0.31
CA PHE A 55 8.63 4.75 -1.03
C PHE A 55 7.23 4.35 -1.48
N TYR A 56 7.02 3.08 -1.84
CA TYR A 56 5.71 2.55 -2.14
C TYR A 56 4.77 2.61 -0.94
N GLU A 57 5.22 2.11 0.22
CA GLU A 57 4.42 2.13 1.45
C GLU A 57 4.07 3.56 1.91
N ARG A 58 5.02 4.49 1.80
CA ARG A 58 4.77 5.91 2.10
C ARG A 58 3.73 6.50 1.14
N ALA A 59 3.81 6.18 -0.15
CA ALA A 59 2.85 6.67 -1.13
C ALA A 59 1.42 6.15 -0.83
N LEU A 60 1.29 4.90 -0.38
CA LEU A 60 0.01 4.33 0.08
C LEU A 60 -0.54 5.10 1.28
N ALA A 61 0.30 5.34 2.30
CA ALA A 61 -0.10 6.08 3.49
C ALA A 61 -0.53 7.53 3.16
N GLU A 62 0.23 8.22 2.30
CA GLU A 62 -0.10 9.56 1.83
C GLU A 62 -1.42 9.60 1.06
N ASN A 63 -1.69 8.61 0.20
CA ASN A 63 -2.96 8.52 -0.53
C ASN A 63 -4.14 8.30 0.43
N ALA A 64 -4.00 7.40 1.41
CA ALA A 64 -5.04 7.16 2.42
C ALA A 64 -5.33 8.41 3.26
N GLN A 65 -4.30 9.14 3.69
CA GLN A 65 -4.47 10.41 4.42
C GLN A 65 -5.15 11.49 3.57
N LYS A 66 -4.78 11.59 2.28
CA LYS A 66 -5.43 12.50 1.34
C LYS A 66 -6.90 12.15 1.17
N LEU A 67 -7.24 10.88 1.03
CA LEU A 67 -8.63 10.42 0.92
C LEU A 67 -9.44 10.78 2.17
N ALA A 68 -8.93 10.45 3.37
CA ALA A 68 -9.60 10.79 4.62
C ALA A 68 -9.84 12.31 4.77
N LYS A 69 -8.90 13.14 4.31
CA LYS A 69 -9.07 14.60 4.29
C LYS A 69 -10.17 15.03 3.32
N LEU A 70 -10.26 14.40 2.15
CA LEU A 70 -11.32 14.66 1.18
C LEU A 70 -12.70 14.26 1.75
N GLU A 71 -12.82 13.08 2.36
CA GLU A 71 -14.05 12.63 3.00
C GLU A 71 -14.51 13.58 4.11
N ARG A 72 -13.57 14.04 4.94
CA ARG A 72 -13.85 15.02 6.00
C ARG A 72 -14.41 16.33 5.45
N ILE A 73 -13.89 16.83 4.33
CA ILE A 73 -14.36 18.08 3.72
C ILE A 73 -15.69 17.87 3.00
N ALA A 74 -15.87 16.73 2.32
CA ALA A 74 -17.07 16.41 1.57
C ALA A 74 -18.27 16.06 2.47
N GLY A 75 -18.03 15.70 3.74
CA GLY A 75 -19.09 15.30 4.69
C GLY A 75 -19.72 13.95 4.39
N ALA A 76 -19.13 13.18 3.46
CA ALA A 76 -19.57 11.85 3.05
C ALA A 76 -18.35 10.94 2.87
N SER A 77 -18.50 9.65 3.19
CA SER A 77 -17.44 8.67 2.91
C SER A 77 -17.41 8.39 1.41
N LEU A 78 -16.22 8.47 0.83
CA LEU A 78 -16.00 8.20 -0.59
C LEU A 78 -15.68 6.71 -0.74
N PRO A 79 -16.25 6.03 -1.75
CA PRO A 79 -15.97 4.62 -1.96
C PRO A 79 -14.48 4.45 -2.25
N THR A 80 -13.78 3.75 -1.35
CA THR A 80 -12.45 3.24 -1.62
C THR A 80 -12.58 2.19 -2.72
N ILE A 81 -11.75 2.26 -3.76
CA ILE A 81 -11.67 1.21 -4.78
C ILE A 81 -11.17 -0.06 -4.05
N GLY A 82 -12.10 -0.90 -3.61
CA GLY A 82 -11.85 -2.04 -2.72
C GLY A 82 -12.91 -2.26 -1.63
N SER A 83 -13.81 -1.30 -1.36
CA SER A 83 -14.99 -1.53 -0.53
C SER A 83 -16.18 -1.93 -1.41
N ASP A 84 -16.51 -3.21 -1.32
CA ASP A 84 -17.71 -3.82 -1.88
C ASP A 84 -18.98 -3.06 -1.43
N PRO A 85 -19.89 -2.65 -2.33
CA PRO A 85 -21.09 -1.87 -1.99
C PRO A 85 -22.18 -2.63 -1.20
N GLY A 86 -21.83 -3.72 -0.51
CA GLY A 86 -22.78 -4.66 0.11
C GLY A 86 -22.96 -4.60 1.63
N SER A 87 -22.14 -3.85 2.39
CA SER A 87 -22.24 -3.88 3.87
C SER A 87 -23.09 -2.74 4.45
N GLN A 88 -24.31 -2.61 3.95
CA GLN A 88 -25.42 -1.98 4.69
C GLN A 88 -26.29 -3.12 5.23
N GLY A 89 -25.98 -3.58 6.44
CA GLY A 89 -26.67 -4.74 7.03
C GLY A 89 -26.63 -4.76 8.55
N ASN A 90 -27.71 -4.23 9.14
CA ASN A 90 -28.21 -4.52 10.48
C ASN A 90 -27.36 -4.14 11.71
N ARG A 91 -27.70 -2.98 12.29
CA ARG A 91 -27.81 -2.84 13.76
C ARG A 91 -29.05 -2.03 14.14
N GLN A 92 -30.24 -2.59 13.94
CA GLN A 92 -31.39 -2.30 14.80
C GLN A 92 -32.15 -3.60 15.09
N THR A 93 -32.76 -3.62 16.27
CA THR A 93 -33.67 -4.61 16.85
C THR A 93 -33.05 -5.88 17.43
N LYS A 94 -32.71 -5.83 18.73
CA LYS A 94 -33.29 -6.82 19.64
C LYS A 94 -33.62 -6.19 20.98
N THR A 95 -34.88 -5.81 21.09
CA THR A 95 -35.70 -5.73 22.30
C THR A 95 -35.22 -6.77 23.30
N LYS A 96 -34.76 -6.30 24.47
CA LYS A 96 -34.51 -7.15 25.63
C LYS A 96 -35.84 -7.25 26.39
N GLU A 97 -36.79 -7.97 25.81
CA GLU A 97 -37.81 -8.67 26.59
C GLU A 97 -37.29 -10.08 26.85
N ASP A 98 -37.68 -10.61 28.01
CA ASP A 98 -37.42 -11.95 28.54
C ASP A 98 -36.06 -12.15 29.23
N ASN A 99 -36.02 -11.82 30.53
CA ASN A 99 -35.49 -12.78 31.48
C ASN A 99 -36.47 -12.95 32.64
N ALA A 100 -37.06 -14.14 32.68
CA ALA A 100 -38.02 -14.62 33.67
C ALA A 100 -37.32 -15.07 34.96
N GLY A 101 -38.05 -14.99 36.06
CA GLY A 101 -38.05 -15.96 37.17
C GLY A 101 -36.74 -16.23 37.90
N GLU A 102 -36.61 -15.65 39.09
CA GLU A 102 -36.67 -16.39 40.36
C GLU A 102 -37.10 -15.46 41.49
#